data_AF-A0A3P1ZSD2-F1
#
_entry.id   AF-A0A3P1ZSD2-F1
#
_cell.length_a   1.000
_cell.length_b   1.000
_cell.length_c   1.000
_cell.angle_alpha   90.00
_cell.angle_beta   90.00
_cell.angle_gamma   90.00
#
_symmetry.space_group_name_H-M   'P 1'
#
loop_
_entity.id
_entity.type
_entity.pdbx_description
1 polymer ?
#
loop_
_entity_poly.entity_id
_entity_poly.type
_entity_poly.pdbx_seq_one_letter_code
_entity_poly.pdbx_strand_id
1 'polypeptide(L)' 'MSTAAHRRHDISDSVWKKLEPHLPGREGSWGGRAHDNRRFINAVFRIMRTGAPWR' A
#
# COMPACT_ATOMS: atom_id res chain seq x y z
N MET A 1 12.68 16.01 -8.76
CA MET A 1 11.73 15.32 -7.87
C MET A 1 10.95 14.35 -8.72
N SER A 2 11.29 13.07 -8.69
CA SER A 2 10.63 12.06 -9.52
C SER A 2 9.25 11.82 -8.95
N THR A 3 8.22 12.41 -9.56
CA THR A 3 6.82 12.12 -9.23
C THR A 3 6.64 10.64 -9.54
N ALA A 4 6.68 9.78 -8.52
CA ALA A 4 6.28 8.39 -8.65
C ALA A 4 4.95 8.43 -9.39
N ALA A 5 4.93 7.86 -10.61
CA ALA A 5 3.79 7.94 -11.50
C ALA A 5 2.59 7.36 -10.76
N HIS A 6 1.80 8.24 -10.13
CA HIS A 6 0.60 7.86 -9.43
C HIS A 6 -0.29 7.30 -10.52
N ARG A 7 -0.36 5.97 -10.63
CA ARG A 7 -1.38 5.37 -11.48
C ARG A 7 -2.70 5.87 -10.90
N ARG A 8 -3.68 6.12 -11.75
CA ARG A 8 -5.02 6.63 -11.40
C ARG A 8 -5.72 5.89 -10.24
N HIS A 9 -5.17 4.76 -9.81
CA HIS A 9 -5.72 3.84 -8.82
C HIS A 9 -4.82 3.63 -7.60
N ASP A 10 -3.70 4.34 -7.50
CA ASP A 10 -2.88 4.34 -6.30
C ASP A 10 -3.51 5.22 -5.22
N ILE A 11 -3.34 4.83 -3.96
CA ILE A 11 -3.80 5.61 -2.81
C ILE A 11 -3.00 6.91 -2.69
N SER A 12 -3.71 8.01 -2.43
CA SER A 12 -3.08 9.30 -2.18
C SER A 12 -2.27 9.30 -0.88
N ASP A 13 -1.26 10.17 -0.80
CA ASP A 13 -0.45 10.32 0.42
C ASP A 13 -1.28 10.67 1.67
N SER A 14 -2.38 11.41 1.49
CA SER A 14 -3.27 11.79 2.59
C SER A 14 -4.06 10.61 3.14
N VAL A 15 -4.49 9.68 2.29
CA VAL A 15 -5.13 8.42 2.70
C VAL A 15 -4.08 7.50 3.32
N TRP A 16 -2.88 7.43 2.72
CA TRP A 16 -1.78 6.64 3.24
C TRP A 16 -1.39 7.04 4.66
N LYS A 17 -1.21 8.33 4.94
CA LYS A 17 -0.87 8.84 6.29
C LYS A 17 -1.88 8.47 7.37
N LYS A 18 -3.16 8.31 7.01
CA LYS A 18 -4.20 7.86 7.94
C LYS A 18 -4.15 6.35 8.17
N LEU A 19 -3.77 5.57 7.15
CA LEU A 19 -3.75 4.11 7.20
C LEU A 19 -2.47 3.56 7.86
N GLU A 20 -1.31 4.17 7.55
CA GLU A 20 0.02 3.80 8.06
C GLU A 20 0.07 3.52 9.58
N PRO A 21 -0.55 4.32 10.47
CA PRO A 21 -0.52 4.02 11.91
C PRO A 21 -1.31 2.78 12.33
N HIS A 22 -2.21 2.28 11.51
CA HIS A 22 -3.04 1.11 11.81
C HIS A 22 -2.48 -0.19 11.23
N LEU A 23 -1.43 -0.12 10.41
CA LEU A 23 -0.86 -1.30 9.77
C LEU A 23 0.10 -2.06 10.71
N PRO A 24 -0.06 -3.38 10.87
CA PRO A 24 0.97 -4.23 11.47
C PRO A 24 2.17 -4.31 10.51
N GLY A 25 3.40 -4.26 11.02
CA GLY A 25 4.63 -4.24 10.19
C GLY A 25 5.46 -2.96 10.27
N ARG A 26 5.20 -2.08 11.26
CA ARG A 26 6.13 -1.01 11.67
C ARG A 26 7.45 -1.57 12.19
N GLU A 27 8.50 -0.74 12.14
CA GLU A 27 9.79 -1.03 12.77
C GLU A 27 9.57 -1.53 14.21
N GLY A 28 9.91 -2.79 14.48
CA GLY A 28 9.70 -3.45 15.78
C GLY A 28 8.47 -4.36 15.91
N SER A 29 7.63 -4.52 14.88
CA SER A 29 6.48 -5.44 14.91
C SER A 29 6.76 -6.77 14.20
N TRP A 30 6.23 -7.85 14.79
CA TRP A 30 6.45 -9.23 14.36
C TRP A 30 5.75 -9.49 13.02
N GLY A 31 6.46 -10.00 12.01
CA GLY A 31 5.90 -10.22 10.66
C GLY A 31 6.78 -9.81 9.48
N GLY A 32 8.02 -9.39 9.74
CA GLY A 32 8.97 -8.99 8.70
C GLY A 32 8.69 -7.58 8.16
N ARG A 33 9.75 -6.85 7.82
CA ARG A 33 9.64 -5.58 7.11
C ARG A 33 8.97 -5.85 5.76
N ALA A 34 7.71 -5.50 5.60
CA ALA A 34 7.14 -5.39 4.27
C ALA A 34 7.86 -4.24 3.58
N HIS A 35 8.77 -4.60 2.67
CA HIS A 35 9.73 -3.70 2.02
C HIS A 35 9.06 -2.48 1.38
N ASP A 36 7.78 -2.61 1.00
CA ASP A 36 6.89 -1.52 0.60
C ASP A 36 5.43 -1.80 1.00
N ASN A 37 5.04 -1.51 2.26
CA ASN A 37 3.64 -1.62 2.71
C ASN A 37 2.65 -0.89 1.79
N ARG A 38 3.05 0.27 1.26
CA ARG A 38 2.23 1.05 0.35
C ARG A 38 1.94 0.31 -0.96
N ARG A 39 2.92 -0.43 -1.47
CA ARG A 39 2.79 -1.21 -2.71
C ARG A 39 1.88 -2.41 -2.50
N PHE A 40 1.97 -3.06 -1.33
CA PHE A 40 1.05 -4.14 -0.95
C PHE A 40 -0.39 -3.65 -0.90
N ILE A 41 -0.64 -2.54 -0.19
CA ILE A 41 -1.99 -1.97 -0.07
C ILE A 41 -2.54 -1.50 -1.43
N ASN A 42 -1.72 -0.88 -2.28
CA ASN A 42 -2.13 -0.56 -3.65
C ASN A 42 -2.51 -1.80 -4.47
N ALA A 43 -1.79 -2.92 -4.29
CA ALA A 43 -2.13 -4.18 -4.96
C ALA A 43 -3.46 -4.76 -4.44
N VAL A 44 -3.69 -4.74 -3.12
CA VAL A 44 -4.97 -5.15 -2.50
C VAL A 44 -6.13 -4.33 -3.08
N PHE A 45 -6.01 -3.01 -3.09
CA PHE A 45 -7.06 -2.13 -3.63
C PHE A 45 -7.29 -2.36 -5.13
N ARG A 46 -6.24 -2.61 -5.90
CA ARG A 46 -6.39 -2.98 -7.31
C ARG A 46 -7.22 -4.26 -7.45
N ILE A 47 -6.91 -5.30 -6.69
CA ILE A 47 -7.61 -6.58 -6.75
C ILE A 47 -9.08 -6.43 -6.30
N MET A 48 -9.34 -5.73 -5.20
CA MET A 48 -10.70 -5.47 -4.74
C MET A 48 -11.53 -4.67 -5.75
N ARG A 49 -10.91 -3.69 -6.42
CA ARG A 49 -11.63 -2.82 -7.36
C ARG A 49 -11.86 -3.46 -8.74
N THR A 50 -10.95 -4.31 -9.19
CA THR A 50 -11.01 -4.89 -10.55
C THR A 50 -11.29 -6.38 -10.58
N GLY A 51 -11.34 -7.07 -9.44
CA GLY A 51 -11.44 -8.52 -9.37
C GLY A 51 -10.24 -9.25 -9.99
N ALA A 52 -9.07 -8.60 -10.03
CA ALA A 52 -7.89 -9.21 -10.64
C ALA A 52 -7.44 -10.43 -9.82
N PRO A 53 -6.97 -11.52 -10.45
CA PRO A 53 -6.52 -12.69 -9.72
C PRO A 53 -5.29 -12.37 -8.87
N TRP A 54 -5.25 -12.92 -7.66
CA TRP A 54 -4.02 -13.04 -6.88
C TRP A 54 -3.07 -13.97 -7.64
N ARG A 55 -1.82 -13.52 -7.85
CA ARG A 55 -0.75 -14.27 -8.52
C ARG A 55 0.40 -14.47 -7.55
#